data_AF-A0A7X8AZK2-F1
#
_entry.id   AF-A0A7X8AZK2-F1
#
_cell.length_a   1.000
_cell.length_b   1.000
_cell.length_c   1.000
_cell.angle_alpha   90.00
_cell.angle_beta   90.00
_cell.angle_gamma   90.00
#
_symmetry.space_group_name_H-M   'P 1'
#
loop_
_entity.id
_entity.type
_entity.pdbx_description
1 polymer ?
#
loop_
_entity_poly.entity_id
_entity_poly.type
_entity_poly.pdbx_seq_one_letter_code
_entity_poly.pdbx_strand_id
1 'polypeptide(L)'
;MRRKGSGKPEEFVQGLPPLEGQVGAIFFSQAGVLGAGLFAARDLFARAYGKIIRSSAFEALSDPQRETIPAGVAKRWRCTVLETPMSLHPSPGAGENIQCASGKLIGSGLCRQDACVHFSCFSVSKTPEELKAELSLNAKALETKENEWEALSDRLSLMESHERERDS
;
A
#
# COMPACT_ATOMS: atom_id res chain seq x y z
N MET A 1 7.84 -8.87 -10.26
CA MET A 1 8.81 -9.99 -10.27
C MET A 1 9.02 -10.45 -8.84
N ARG A 2 8.68 -11.71 -8.50
CA ARG A 2 8.79 -12.26 -7.13
C ARG A 2 10.05 -13.11 -7.01
N ARG A 3 10.87 -12.90 -5.97
CA ARG A 3 11.97 -13.81 -5.59
C ARG A 3 11.77 -14.26 -4.14
N LYS A 4 12.11 -15.51 -3.86
CA LYS A 4 11.88 -16.22 -2.60
C LYS A 4 13.18 -16.15 -1.77
N GLY A 5 13.13 -15.60 -0.55
CA GLY A 5 14.21 -15.74 0.44
C GLY A 5 14.11 -17.09 1.16
N SER A 6 15.23 -17.77 1.33
CA SER A 6 15.46 -19.06 2.01
C SER A 6 15.52 -19.01 3.55
N GLY A 7 15.21 -17.88 4.18
CA GLY A 7 15.07 -17.77 5.64
C GLY A 7 15.96 -16.71 6.30
N LYS A 8 16.75 -15.95 5.53
CA LYS A 8 17.63 -14.89 6.06
C LYS A 8 17.26 -13.50 5.52
N PRO A 9 17.31 -12.43 6.32
CA PRO A 9 17.07 -11.07 5.86
C PRO A 9 17.90 -10.65 4.63
N GLU A 10 19.14 -11.14 4.54
CA GLU A 10 20.06 -10.86 3.43
C GLU A 10 19.53 -11.35 2.07
N GLU A 11 18.78 -12.44 2.06
CA GLU A 11 18.24 -13.01 0.82
C GLU A 11 17.08 -12.17 0.28
N PHE A 12 16.35 -11.47 1.15
CA PHE A 12 15.36 -10.49 0.73
C PHE A 12 16.05 -9.28 0.09
N VAL A 13 17.14 -8.80 0.68
CA VAL A 13 17.91 -7.68 0.12
C VAL A 13 18.46 -8.02 -1.26
N GLN A 14 18.98 -9.23 -1.44
CA GLN A 14 19.51 -9.69 -2.73
C GLN A 14 18.40 -10.05 -3.73
N GLY A 15 17.28 -10.57 -3.25
CA GLY A 15 16.15 -11.00 -4.06
C GLY A 15 15.26 -9.85 -4.55
N LEU A 16 15.30 -8.70 -3.87
CA LEU A 16 14.48 -7.53 -4.18
C LEU A 16 15.41 -6.33 -4.38
N PRO A 17 16.12 -6.18 -5.52
CA PRO A 17 16.84 -4.93 -5.77
C PRO A 17 15.84 -3.77 -6.00
N PRO A 18 16.21 -2.52 -5.67
CA PRO A 18 15.39 -1.37 -6.03
C PRO A 18 15.26 -1.26 -7.55
N LEU A 19 14.09 -0.86 -8.03
CA LEU A 19 13.83 -0.65 -9.45
C LEU A 19 14.47 0.66 -9.92
N GLU A 20 14.73 0.76 -11.22
CA GLU A 20 15.22 2.00 -11.82
C GLU A 20 14.21 3.14 -11.59
N GLY A 21 14.72 4.30 -11.14
CA GLY A 21 13.90 5.46 -10.82
C GLY A 21 13.07 5.33 -9.54
N GLN A 22 13.20 4.24 -8.78
CA GLN A 22 12.43 4.06 -7.56
C GLN A 22 12.88 5.02 -6.46
N VAL A 23 11.92 5.76 -5.91
CA VAL A 23 12.11 6.72 -4.81
C VAL A 23 11.41 6.31 -3.52
N GLY A 24 10.65 5.22 -3.55
CA GLY A 24 9.89 4.75 -2.40
C GLY A 24 9.30 3.36 -2.59
N ALA A 25 8.74 2.82 -1.51
CA ALA A 25 8.09 1.52 -1.50
C ALA A 25 7.02 1.45 -0.41
N ILE A 26 6.03 0.59 -0.64
CA ILE A 26 5.06 0.14 0.37
C ILE A 26 5.41 -1.30 0.72
N PHE A 27 5.48 -1.61 2.02
CA PHE A 27 5.83 -2.91 2.57
C PHE A 27 4.60 -3.55 3.19
N PHE A 28 4.38 -4.83 2.93
CA PHE A 28 3.23 -5.58 3.44
C PHE A 28 3.59 -7.05 3.68
N SER A 29 2.94 -7.67 4.66
CA SER A 29 2.93 -9.11 4.96
C SER A 29 1.49 -9.63 4.94
N GLN A 30 1.21 -10.90 5.31
CA GLN A 30 -0.20 -11.35 5.39
C GLN A 30 -0.96 -10.63 6.50
N ALA A 31 -0.23 -10.20 7.55
CA ALA A 31 -0.79 -9.35 8.60
C ALA A 31 -1.18 -7.94 8.07
N GLY A 32 -0.94 -7.64 6.79
CA GLY A 32 -1.37 -6.41 6.15
C GLY A 32 -0.20 -5.48 5.85
N VAL A 33 -0.49 -4.19 5.77
CA VAL A 33 0.52 -3.18 5.44
C VAL A 33 1.41 -2.93 6.65
N LEU A 34 2.72 -3.09 6.48
CA LEU A 34 3.73 -2.77 7.50
C LEU A 34 4.00 -1.26 7.51
N GLY A 35 4.08 -0.66 6.33
CA GLY A 35 4.31 0.77 6.18
C GLY A 35 4.73 1.17 4.77
N ALA A 36 5.12 2.42 4.60
CA ALA A 36 5.68 2.95 3.37
C ALA A 36 6.81 3.94 3.66
N GLY A 37 7.78 4.00 2.76
CA GLY A 37 8.86 4.98 2.79
C GLY A 37 9.00 5.67 1.44
N LEU A 38 9.23 6.98 1.44
CA LEU A 38 9.42 7.84 0.27
C LEU A 38 10.62 8.75 0.51
N PHE A 39 11.43 8.99 -0.52
CA PHE A 39 12.62 9.83 -0.49
C PHE A 39 12.62 10.81 -1.65
N ALA A 40 13.29 11.96 -1.50
CA ALA A 40 13.39 12.97 -2.55
C ALA A 40 14.15 12.51 -3.80
N ALA A 41 15.04 11.52 -3.67
CA ALA A 41 15.89 11.08 -4.76
C ALA A 41 16.12 9.56 -4.73
N ARG A 42 16.26 8.98 -5.92
CA ARG A 42 16.52 7.54 -6.11
C ARG A 42 17.78 7.07 -5.39
N ASP A 43 18.82 7.90 -5.37
CA ASP A 43 20.11 7.56 -4.74
C ASP A 43 19.97 7.52 -3.20
N LEU A 44 19.13 8.37 -2.63
CA LEU A 44 18.81 8.35 -1.20
C LEU A 44 18.03 7.09 -0.84
N PHE A 45 17.01 6.76 -1.63
CA PHE A 45 16.24 5.53 -1.46
C PHE A 45 17.15 4.31 -1.56
N ALA A 46 17.99 4.20 -2.60
CA ALA A 46 18.90 3.08 -2.80
C ALA A 46 19.88 2.88 -1.64
N ARG A 47 20.39 3.97 -1.05
CA ARG A 47 21.25 3.93 0.15
C ARG A 47 20.52 3.42 1.40
N ALA A 48 19.25 3.77 1.57
CA ALA A 48 18.43 3.33 2.69
C ALA A 48 17.85 1.92 2.49
N TYR A 49 17.65 1.51 1.24
CA TYR A 49 16.87 0.35 0.82
C TYR A 49 17.25 -0.94 1.55
N GLY A 50 18.55 -1.27 1.59
CA GLY A 50 19.00 -2.50 2.23
C GLY A 50 18.71 -2.56 3.73
N LYS A 51 18.68 -1.40 4.43
CA LYS A 51 18.27 -1.35 5.84
C LYS A 51 16.76 -1.56 5.99
N ILE A 52 15.98 -0.92 5.12
CA ILE A 52 14.52 -1.03 5.14
C ILE A 52 14.07 -2.48 4.89
N ILE A 53 14.60 -3.12 3.84
CA ILE A 53 14.27 -4.51 3.53
C ILE A 53 14.68 -5.46 4.65
N ARG A 54 15.85 -5.28 5.28
CA ARG A 54 16.24 -6.11 6.43
C ARG A 54 15.26 -5.97 7.60
N SER A 55 14.84 -4.74 7.91
CA SER A 55 13.86 -4.50 8.97
C SER A 55 12.53 -5.16 8.67
N SER A 56 12.04 -5.08 7.42
CA SER A 56 10.77 -5.69 7.01
C SER A 56 10.88 -7.22 6.85
N ALA A 57 12.07 -7.76 6.58
CA ALA A 57 12.26 -9.19 6.41
C ALA A 57 11.99 -9.96 7.70
N PHE A 58 12.27 -9.38 8.88
CA PHE A 58 11.95 -10.02 10.16
C PHE A 58 10.45 -10.28 10.32
N GLU A 59 9.62 -9.31 9.96
CA GLU A 59 8.16 -9.45 9.95
C GLU A 59 7.71 -10.53 8.95
N ALA A 60 8.29 -10.53 7.75
CA ALA A 60 7.94 -11.51 6.72
C ALA A 60 8.40 -12.94 7.04
N LEU A 61 9.51 -13.10 7.78
CA LEU A 61 10.04 -14.39 8.21
C LEU A 61 9.24 -15.00 9.36
N SER A 62 8.58 -14.17 10.16
CA SER A 62 7.76 -14.59 11.30
C SER A 62 6.37 -15.08 10.89
N ASP A 63 6.01 -14.92 9.61
CA ASP A 63 4.71 -15.31 9.04
C ASP A 63 4.76 -16.72 8.41
N PRO A 64 4.08 -17.72 8.98
CA PRO A 64 4.08 -19.09 8.47
C PRO A 64 3.26 -19.26 7.17
N GLN A 65 2.41 -18.29 6.81
CA GLN A 65 1.53 -18.38 5.64
C GLN A 65 2.04 -17.54 4.46
N ARG A 66 2.31 -18.19 3.33
CA ARG A 66 2.81 -17.55 2.10
C ARG A 66 1.71 -17.43 1.05
N GLU A 67 0.58 -16.85 1.43
CA GLU A 67 -0.51 -16.54 0.50
C GLU A 67 -0.20 -15.32 -0.39
N THR A 68 -0.99 -15.13 -1.44
CA THR A 68 -0.80 -14.02 -2.37
C THR A 68 -1.61 -12.81 -1.94
N ILE A 69 -0.92 -11.71 -1.62
CA ILE A 69 -1.57 -10.44 -1.27
C ILE A 69 -2.14 -9.78 -2.53
N PRO A 70 -3.42 -9.36 -2.53
CA PRO A 70 -4.05 -8.73 -3.69
C PRO A 70 -3.37 -7.42 -4.11
N ALA A 71 -3.23 -7.21 -5.43
CA ALA A 71 -2.59 -6.01 -6.00
C ALA A 71 -3.25 -4.68 -5.55
N GLY A 72 -4.55 -4.70 -5.23
CA GLY A 72 -5.29 -3.53 -4.76
C GLY A 72 -4.89 -3.01 -3.37
N VAL A 73 -4.21 -3.80 -2.55
CA VAL A 73 -3.82 -3.41 -1.18
C VAL A 73 -2.89 -2.20 -1.19
N ALA A 74 -1.84 -2.22 -2.01
CA ALA A 74 -0.90 -1.12 -2.12
C ALA A 74 -1.57 0.17 -2.63
N LYS A 75 -2.51 0.05 -3.58
CA LYS A 75 -3.26 1.21 -4.10
C LYS A 75 -4.13 1.84 -3.01
N ARG A 76 -4.87 1.04 -2.25
CA ARG A 76 -5.72 1.51 -1.14
C ARG A 76 -4.90 2.15 -0.02
N TRP A 77 -3.77 1.54 0.33
CA TRP A 77 -2.86 2.11 1.32
C TRP A 77 -2.35 3.49 0.89
N ARG A 78 -1.91 3.61 -0.36
CA ARG A 78 -1.48 4.90 -0.92
C ARG A 78 -2.58 5.95 -0.84
N CYS A 79 -3.83 5.61 -1.18
CA CYS A 79 -4.97 6.52 -1.04
C CYS A 79 -5.16 6.93 0.43
N THR A 80 -5.08 5.99 1.37
CA THR A 80 -5.18 6.28 2.82
C THR A 80 -4.11 7.28 3.27
N VAL A 81 -2.87 7.12 2.81
CA VAL A 81 -1.77 8.07 3.12
C VAL A 81 -2.06 9.46 2.56
N LEU A 82 -2.53 9.55 1.31
CA LEU A 82 -2.82 10.83 0.64
C LEU A 82 -4.02 11.56 1.26
N GLU A 83 -5.00 10.82 1.79
CA GLU A 83 -6.19 11.36 2.44
C GLU A 83 -5.97 11.70 3.92
N THR A 84 -4.86 11.27 4.52
CA THR A 84 -4.58 11.54 5.93
C THR A 84 -4.12 13.00 6.11
N PRO A 85 -4.78 13.78 6.99
CA PRO A 85 -4.35 15.14 7.29
C PRO A 85 -2.89 15.18 7.74
N MET A 86 -2.14 16.12 7.17
CA MET A 86 -0.73 16.35 7.47
C MET A 86 -0.55 17.71 8.14
N SER A 87 0.32 17.76 9.14
CA SER A 87 0.72 18.98 9.83
C SER A 87 2.21 19.24 9.61
N LEU A 88 2.58 20.51 9.47
CA LEU A 88 3.95 20.97 9.33
C LEU A 88 4.41 21.63 10.63
N HIS A 89 5.60 21.26 11.08
CA HIS A 89 6.20 21.76 12.32
C HIS A 89 7.62 22.26 12.02
N PRO A 90 8.03 23.45 12.50
CA PRO A 90 9.40 23.91 12.33
C PRO A 90 10.41 22.90 12.90
N SER A 91 11.45 22.60 12.12
CA SER A 91 12.54 21.70 12.50
C SER A 91 13.85 22.48 12.56
N PRO A 92 14.46 22.66 13.76
CA PRO A 92 15.66 23.50 13.91
C PRO A 92 16.78 23.09 12.95
N GLY A 93 17.12 23.98 12.02
CA GLY A 93 18.20 23.80 11.03
C GLY A 93 17.90 22.83 9.88
N ALA A 94 16.72 22.21 9.82
CA ALA A 94 16.41 21.16 8.86
C ALA A 94 15.22 21.46 7.92
N GLY A 95 14.48 22.54 8.16
CA GLY A 95 13.29 22.92 7.40
C GLY A 95 12.03 22.65 8.23
N GLU A 96 11.14 21.81 7.73
CA GLU A 96 9.86 21.48 8.38
C GLU A 96 9.70 19.98 8.54
N ASN A 97 9.18 19.54 9.67
CA ASN A 97 8.75 18.17 9.87
C ASN A 97 7.28 18.03 9.47
N ILE A 98 7.00 17.11 8.56
CA ILE A 98 5.65 16.61 8.32
C ILE A 98 5.32 15.61 9.42
N GLN A 99 4.11 15.69 9.98
CA GLN A 99 3.52 14.66 10.80
C GLN A 99 2.10 14.36 10.34
N CYS A 100 1.74 13.09 10.31
CA CYS A 100 0.37 12.65 10.06
C CYS A 100 -0.01 11.52 11.00
N ALA A 101 -1.25 11.53 11.47
CA ALA A 101 -1.78 10.50 12.34
C ALA A 101 -3.28 10.33 12.11
N SER A 102 -3.72 9.08 12.09
CA SER A 102 -5.13 8.69 12.07
C SER A 102 -5.30 7.39 12.85
N GLY A 103 -6.53 6.90 12.98
CA GLY A 103 -6.78 5.54 13.49
C GLY A 103 -6.25 4.42 12.58
N LYS A 104 -5.69 4.73 11.40
CA LYS A 104 -5.17 3.75 10.43
C LYS A 104 -3.66 3.80 10.27
N LEU A 105 -3.03 4.96 10.43
CA LEU A 105 -1.59 5.13 10.25
C LEU A 105 -0.99 6.21 11.15
N ILE A 106 0.31 6.09 11.40
CA ILE A 106 1.15 7.19 11.88
C ILE A 106 2.26 7.42 10.86
N GLY A 107 2.67 8.67 10.66
CA GLY A 107 3.77 8.98 9.77
C GLY A 107 4.46 10.28 10.12
N SER A 108 5.71 10.37 9.68
CA SER A 108 6.52 11.56 9.80
C SER A 108 7.49 11.68 8.63
N GLY A 109 7.89 12.91 8.34
CA GLY A 109 8.85 13.21 7.30
C GLY A 109 9.55 14.52 7.51
N LEU A 110 10.57 14.77 6.70
CA LEU A 110 11.32 16.01 6.68
C LEU A 110 11.13 16.68 5.32
N CYS A 111 10.80 17.96 5.34
CA CYS A 111 10.74 18.84 4.18
C CYS A 111 11.78 19.93 4.25
N ARG A 112 12.37 20.27 3.11
CA ARG A 112 13.34 21.35 2.96
C ARG A 112 13.14 22.00 1.60
N GLN A 113 12.99 23.33 1.58
CA GLN A 113 12.86 24.12 0.34
C GLN A 113 11.77 23.55 -0.58
N ASP A 114 10.56 23.35 -0.04
CA ASP A 114 9.38 22.81 -0.73
C ASP A 114 9.50 21.35 -1.23
N ALA A 115 10.57 20.63 -0.89
CA ALA A 115 10.75 19.22 -1.23
C ALA A 115 10.69 18.32 0.02
N CYS A 116 9.90 17.25 -0.06
CA CYS A 116 9.91 16.19 0.95
C CYS A 116 11.17 15.33 0.80
N VAL A 117 12.13 15.52 1.71
CA VAL A 117 13.43 14.82 1.74
C VAL A 117 13.23 13.33 2.00
N HIS A 118 12.41 13.02 3.00
CA HIS A 118 12.04 11.67 3.37
C HIS A 118 10.70 11.68 4.10
N PHE A 119 9.87 10.69 3.85
CA PHE A 119 8.63 10.44 4.57
C PHE A 119 8.50 8.94 4.84
N SER A 120 8.14 8.60 6.06
CA SER A 120 7.79 7.24 6.47
C SER A 120 6.43 7.23 7.15
N CYS A 121 5.64 6.22 6.85
CA CYS A 121 4.39 5.96 7.56
C CYS A 121 4.22 4.47 7.83
N PHE A 122 3.56 4.15 8.92
CA PHE A 122 3.35 2.81 9.42
C PHE A 122 1.89 2.62 9.73
N SER A 123 1.37 1.41 9.54
CA SER A 123 0.03 1.09 10.01
C SER A 123 0.01 1.15 11.53
N VAL A 124 -1.07 1.72 12.08
CA VAL A 124 -1.35 1.52 13.49
C VAL A 124 -1.95 0.12 13.56
N SER A 125 -1.22 -0.81 14.18
CA SER A 125 -1.60 -2.22 14.22
C SER A 125 -3.02 -2.37 14.74
N LYS A 126 -3.88 -2.89 13.87
CA LYS A 126 -5.16 -3.48 14.24
C LYS A 126 -4.94 -4.93 14.66
N THR A 127 -5.80 -5.49 15.50
CA THR A 127 -5.68 -6.89 15.90
C THR A 127 -5.88 -7.82 14.68
N PRO A 128 -5.38 -9.07 14.71
CA PRO A 128 -5.61 -10.04 13.64
C PRO A 128 -7.10 -10.24 13.28
N GLU A 129 -7.99 -10.11 14.27
CA GLU A 129 -9.44 -10.19 14.10
C GLU A 129 -9.99 -9.01 13.29
N GLU A 130 -9.49 -7.80 13.57
CA GLU A 130 -9.87 -6.59 12.85
C GLU A 130 -9.38 -6.61 11.40
N LEU A 131 -8.20 -7.17 11.15
CA LEU A 131 -7.66 -7.41 9.80
C LEU A 131 -8.49 -8.43 9.02
N LYS A 132 -8.87 -9.55 9.65
CA LYS A 132 -9.77 -10.55 9.03
C LYS A 132 -11.14 -9.95 8.72
N ALA A 133 -11.70 -9.14 9.63
CA ALA A 133 -12.98 -8.48 9.42
C ALA A 133 -12.90 -7.48 8.25
N GLU A 134 -11.83 -6.68 8.16
CA GLU A 134 -11.62 -5.72 7.09
C GLU A 134 -11.38 -6.40 5.72
N LEU A 135 -10.64 -7.50 5.67
CA LEU A 135 -10.46 -8.30 4.46
C LEU A 135 -11.78 -8.96 4.00
N SER A 136 -12.58 -9.48 4.93
CA SER A 136 -13.89 -10.08 4.63
C SER A 136 -14.90 -9.04 4.13
N LEU A 137 -14.96 -7.86 4.76
CA LEU A 137 -15.80 -6.75 4.32
C LEU A 137 -15.42 -6.27 2.92
N ASN A 138 -14.12 -6.18 2.64
CA ASN A 138 -13.63 -5.76 1.33
C ASN A 138 -13.89 -6.80 0.23
N ALA A 139 -13.80 -8.09 0.54
CA ALA A 139 -14.16 -9.15 -0.41
C ALA A 139 -15.65 -9.11 -0.77
N LYS A 140 -16.53 -8.98 0.23
CA LYS A 140 -17.98 -8.84 0.02
C LYS A 140 -18.35 -7.59 -0.79
N ALA A 141 -17.66 -6.47 -0.54
CA ALA A 141 -17.90 -5.22 -1.26
C ALA A 141 -17.47 -5.28 -2.74
N LEU A 142 -16.48 -6.10 -3.08
CA LEU A 142 -16.09 -6.34 -4.47
C LEU A 142 -17.09 -7.27 -5.17
N GLU A 143 -17.48 -8.35 -4.51
CA GLU A 143 -18.48 -9.31 -5.01
C GLU A 143 -19.84 -8.65 -5.26
N THR A 144 -20.26 -7.73 -4.36
CA THR A 144 -21.51 -6.97 -4.54
C THR A 144 -21.45 -6.07 -5.78
N LYS A 145 -20.31 -5.42 -6.04
CA LYS A 145 -20.14 -4.55 -7.21
C LYS A 145 -20.08 -5.33 -8.52
N GLU A 146 -19.51 -6.53 -8.52
CA GLU A 146 -19.51 -7.42 -9.68
C GLU A 146 -20.94 -7.87 -10.01
N ASN A 147 -21.72 -8.28 -9.00
CA ASN A 147 -23.12 -8.66 -9.17
C ASN A 147 -24.00 -7.50 -9.67
N GLU A 148 -23.76 -6.28 -9.17
CA GLU A 148 -24.47 -5.08 -9.65
C GLU A 148 -24.16 -4.77 -11.12
N TRP A 149 -22.92 -4.98 -11.56
CA TRP A 149 -22.51 -4.77 -12.94
C TRP A 149 -23.10 -5.81 -13.90
N GLU A 150 -23.13 -7.08 -13.51
CA GLU A 150 -23.79 -8.15 -14.29
C GLU A 150 -25.28 -7.87 -14.45
N ALA A 151 -25.98 -7.52 -13.36
CA ALA A 151 -27.39 -7.17 -13.41
C ALA A 151 -27.69 -5.94 -14.29
N LEU A 152 -26.77 -4.96 -14.34
CA LEU A 152 -26.89 -3.80 -15.21
C LEU A 152 -26.67 -4.18 -16.69
N SER A 153 -25.68 -5.04 -16.95
CA SER A 153 -25.36 -5.56 -18.28
C SER A 153 -26.50 -6.39 -18.87
N ASP A 154 -27.14 -7.23 -18.05
CA ASP A 154 -28.29 -8.03 -18.47
C ASP A 154 -29.50 -7.15 -18.80
N ARG A 155 -29.76 -6.12 -18.00
CA ARG A 155 -30.83 -5.15 -18.26
C ARG A 155 -30.60 -4.35 -19.54
N LEU A 156 -29.38 -3.92 -19.79
CA LEU A 156 -29.01 -3.22 -21.03
C LEU A 156 -29.18 -4.15 -22.25
N SER A 157 -28.76 -5.40 -22.13
CA SER A 157 -28.92 -6.40 -23.20
C SER A 157 -30.41 -6.68 -23.50
N LEU A 158 -31.26 -6.73 -22.48
CA LEU A 158 -32.71 -6.93 -22.62
C LEU A 158 -33.42 -5.71 -23.24
N MET A 159 -32.93 -4.49 -22.96
CA MET A 159 -33.43 -3.27 -23.56
C MET A 159 -33.08 -3.20 -25.05
N GLU A 160 -31.84 -3.55 -25.41
CA GLU A 160 -31.40 -3.59 -26.81
C GLU A 160 -32.09 -4.68 -27.64
N SER A 161 -32.54 -5.80 -27.04
CA SER A 161 -33.36 -6.79 -27.73
C SER A 161 -34.79 -6.31 -27.96
N HIS A 162 -35.39 -5.61 -26.98
CA HIS A 162 -36.73 -5.04 -27.10
C HIS A 162 -36.81 -3.83 -28.03
N GLU A 163 -35.72 -3.08 -28.21
CA GLU A 163 -35.65 -2.03 -29.24
C GLU A 163 -35.56 -2.64 -30.65
N ARG A 164 -34.76 -3.70 -30.84
CA ARG A 164 -34.66 -4.42 -32.12
C ARG A 164 -35.96 -5.11 -32.57
N GLU A 165 -36.75 -5.61 -31.62
CA GLU A 165 -38.08 -6.18 -31.91
C GLU A 165 -39.16 -5.13 -32.22
N ARG A 166 -38.96 -3.86 -31.83
CA ARG A 166 -39.90 -2.76 -32.12
C ARG A 166 -39.65 -2.07 -33.46
N ASP A 167 -38.44 -2.19 -33.98
CA ASP A 167 -38.01 -1.64 -35.27
C ASP A 167 -38.06 -2.65 -36.44
N SER A 168 -38.58 -3.86 -36.20
CA SER A 168 -38.82 -4.92 -37.21
C SER A 168 -40.31 -5.11 -37.50
#